data_AF-A0A6J1CDF7-F1
#
_entry.id   AF-A0A6J1CDF7-F1
#
_cell.length_a   1.000
_cell.length_b   1.000
_cell.length_c   1.000
_cell.angle_alpha   90.00
_cell.angle_beta   90.00
_cell.angle_gamma   90.00
#
_symmetry.space_group_name_H-M   'P 1'
#
loop_
_entity.id
_entity.type
_entity.pdbx_description
1 polymer ?
#
loop_
_entity_poly.entity_id
_entity_poly.type
_entity_poly.pdbx_seq_one_letter_code
_entity_poly.pdbx_strand_id
1 'polypeptide(L)'
;MGWPLIGSLLTFYKAYKIGGNPNYVMDDLVSRYGKVGMYKCHLYGTPTIIVTNPEACRRIYSDDEHFKFNYPKTVNILLGDGSLTRLNPKILHRFIAPPINGSEPLSRYVEFIEKLIVEALEEWSKASPSKSLLMSSLGLL
;
A
#
# COMPACT_ATOMS: atom_id res chain seq x y z
N MET A 1 10.29 26.07 8.18
CA MET A 1 9.29 25.76 7.14
C MET A 1 9.81 26.32 5.83
N GLY A 2 10.28 25.47 4.91
CA GLY A 2 10.74 25.91 3.58
C GLY A 2 9.59 26.39 2.71
N TRP A 3 9.88 26.84 1.48
CA TRP A 3 8.88 27.38 0.57
C TRP A 3 7.78 26.32 0.26
N PRO A 4 6.49 26.63 0.51
CA PRO A 4 5.40 25.65 0.58
C PRO A 4 5.08 24.93 -0.74
N LEU A 5 5.57 25.43 -1.88
CA LEU A 5 5.29 24.89 -3.20
C LEU A 5 6.43 24.02 -3.77
N ILE A 6 7.68 24.31 -3.42
CA ILE A 6 8.86 23.74 -4.11
C ILE A 6 9.58 22.71 -3.24
N GLY A 7 9.63 22.90 -1.91
CA GLY A 7 10.53 22.14 -1.05
C GLY A 7 10.08 20.70 -0.75
N SER A 8 8.81 20.49 -0.37
CA SER A 8 8.30 19.15 -0.04
C SER A 8 7.73 18.44 -1.28
N LEU A 9 7.01 19.18 -2.13
CA LEU A 9 6.31 18.61 -3.28
C LEU A 9 7.26 17.96 -4.30
N LEU A 10 8.38 18.60 -4.64
CA LEU A 10 9.35 18.04 -5.58
C LEU A 10 10.02 16.78 -5.05
N THR A 11 10.29 16.72 -3.75
CA THR A 11 10.83 15.54 -3.08
C THR A 11 9.86 14.37 -3.14
N PHE A 12 8.58 14.62 -2.84
CA PHE A 12 7.52 13.62 -3.01
C PHE A 12 7.38 13.17 -4.47
N TYR A 13 7.32 14.09 -5.41
CA TYR A 13 7.17 13.77 -6.82
C TYR A 13 8.33 12.93 -7.35
N LYS A 14 9.57 13.29 -6.98
CA LYS A 14 10.77 12.55 -7.37
C LYS A 14 10.81 11.15 -6.75
N ALA A 15 10.44 11.02 -5.47
CA ALA A 15 10.42 9.73 -4.77
C ALA A 15 9.44 8.74 -5.43
N TYR A 16 8.25 9.19 -5.80
CA TYR A 16 7.18 8.28 -6.26
C TYR A 16 7.05 8.14 -7.78
N LYS A 17 7.48 9.13 -8.58
CA LYS A 17 7.25 9.14 -10.04
C LYS A 17 8.51 8.92 -10.89
N ILE A 18 9.69 9.25 -10.37
CA ILE A 18 10.95 9.18 -11.13
C ILE A 18 11.79 7.95 -10.72
N GLY A 19 11.14 6.93 -10.14
CA GLY A 19 11.82 5.70 -9.70
C GLY A 19 12.70 5.89 -8.46
N GLY A 20 12.30 6.76 -7.54
CA GLY A 20 13.01 6.99 -6.28
C GLY A 20 12.67 5.98 -5.19
N ASN A 21 13.39 6.05 -4.06
CA ASN A 21 13.07 5.29 -2.86
C ASN A 21 11.94 6.01 -2.09
N PRO A 22 10.77 5.36 -1.87
CA PRO A 22 9.66 5.97 -1.14
C PRO A 22 10.02 6.35 0.31
N ASN A 23 11.00 5.68 0.91
CA ASN A 23 11.46 5.99 2.27
C ASN A 23 12.22 7.31 2.37
N TYR A 24 12.76 7.83 1.25
CA TYR A 24 13.55 9.05 1.24
C TYR A 24 12.81 10.25 1.86
N VAL A 25 11.49 10.33 1.62
CA VAL A 25 10.65 11.39 2.17
C VAL A 25 10.64 11.34 3.70
N MET A 26 10.47 10.15 4.27
CA MET A 26 10.42 9.98 5.72
C MET A 26 11.79 10.18 6.35
N ASP A 27 12.83 9.66 5.71
CA ASP A 27 14.22 9.82 6.17
C ASP A 27 14.62 11.31 6.19
N ASP A 28 14.24 12.07 5.17
CA ASP A 28 14.47 13.51 5.09
C ASP A 28 13.68 14.27 6.18
N LEU A 29 12.42 13.92 6.44
CA LEU A 29 11.64 14.54 7.52
C LEU A 29 12.25 14.25 8.89
N VAL A 30 12.68 13.01 9.13
CA VAL A 30 13.36 12.60 10.36
C VAL A 30 14.72 13.29 10.49
N SER A 31 15.48 13.41 9.41
CA SER A 31 16.78 14.10 9.43
C SER A 31 16.64 15.59 9.73
N ARG A 32 15.56 16.25 9.28
CA ARG A 32 15.35 17.69 9.46
C ARG A 32 14.74 18.05 10.80
N TYR A 33 13.81 17.24 11.30
CA TYR A 33 13.00 17.57 12.48
C TYR A 33 13.19 16.60 13.65
N GLY A 34 14.02 15.56 13.48
CA GLY A 34 14.14 14.45 14.42
C GLY A 34 12.96 13.49 14.34
N LYS A 35 13.03 12.40 15.10
CA LYS A 35 11.98 11.36 15.15
C LYS A 35 10.84 11.77 16.08
N VAL A 36 10.14 12.85 15.73
CA VAL A 36 9.08 13.46 16.56
C VAL A 36 7.71 12.82 16.39
N GLY A 37 7.52 11.97 15.38
CA GLY A 37 6.29 11.20 15.18
C GLY A 37 5.17 11.94 14.44
N MET A 38 5.25 13.27 14.30
CA MET A 38 4.30 14.09 13.54
C MET A 38 5.04 15.20 12.78
N TYR A 39 4.79 15.31 11.48
CA TYR A 39 5.52 16.24 10.60
C TYR A 39 4.55 17.12 9.83
N LYS A 40 4.84 18.43 9.76
CA LYS A 40 4.11 19.37 8.92
C LYS A 40 4.78 19.45 7.56
N CYS A 41 4.02 19.24 6.48
CA CYS A 41 4.52 19.32 5.12
C CYS A 41 3.45 19.89 4.17
N HIS A 42 3.81 20.07 2.89
CA HIS A 42 2.85 20.32 1.82
C HIS A 42 2.90 19.17 0.82
N LEU A 43 1.78 18.46 0.66
CA LEU A 43 1.63 17.35 -0.27
C LEU A 43 0.71 17.79 -1.41
N TYR A 44 1.21 17.76 -2.64
CA TYR A 44 0.51 18.25 -3.83
C TYR A 44 -0.07 19.68 -3.71
N GLY A 45 0.67 20.58 -3.04
CA GLY A 45 0.24 21.96 -2.82
C GLY A 45 -0.73 22.15 -1.64
N THR A 46 -1.14 21.07 -0.98
CA THR A 46 -2.05 21.10 0.17
C THR A 46 -1.28 20.98 1.48
N PRO A 47 -1.50 21.88 2.47
CA PRO A 47 -0.96 21.72 3.81
C PRO A 47 -1.38 20.36 4.40
N THR A 48 -0.41 19.57 4.82
CA THR A 48 -0.61 18.17 5.23
C THR A 48 0.17 17.90 6.51
N ILE A 49 -0.41 17.10 7.41
CA ILE A 49 0.29 16.58 8.59
C ILE A 49 0.48 15.08 8.38
N ILE A 50 1.73 14.63 8.42
CA ILE A 50 2.10 13.22 8.37
C ILE A 50 2.25 12.72 9.79
N VAL A 51 1.50 11.69 10.16
CA VAL A 51 1.53 11.08 11.49
C VAL A 51 2.15 9.69 11.38
N THR A 52 3.16 9.45 12.21
CA THR A 52 3.90 8.18 12.32
C THR A 52 3.91 7.64 13.75
N ASN A 53 3.46 8.44 14.74
CA ASN A 53 3.26 7.98 16.11
C ASN A 53 2.11 6.96 16.16
N PRO A 54 2.33 5.76 16.71
CA PRO A 54 1.33 4.69 16.69
C PRO A 54 0.07 5.01 17.52
N GLU A 55 0.19 5.70 18.66
CA GLU A 55 -0.98 6.09 19.45
C GLU A 55 -1.83 7.13 18.73
N ALA A 56 -1.18 8.11 18.10
CA ALA A 56 -1.87 9.12 17.30
C ALA A 56 -2.56 8.48 16.09
N CYS A 57 -1.88 7.60 15.36
CA CYS A 57 -2.48 6.83 14.27
C CYS A 57 -3.70 6.03 14.75
N ARG A 58 -3.59 5.32 15.88
CA ARG A 58 -4.71 4.55 16.44
C ARG A 58 -5.93 5.41 16.73
N ARG A 59 -5.73 6.61 17.30
CA ARG A 59 -6.82 7.57 17.55
C ARG A 59 -7.45 8.04 16.24
N ILE A 60 -6.64 8.46 15.26
CA ILE A 60 -7.10 8.91 13.93
C ILE A 60 -7.93 7.82 13.24
N TYR A 61 -7.50 6.55 13.31
CA TYR A 61 -8.23 5.44 12.71
C TYR A 61 -9.47 5.00 13.48
N SER A 62 -9.63 5.40 14.74
CA SER A 62 -10.76 4.99 15.58
C SER A 62 -11.88 6.03 15.65
N ASP A 63 -11.57 7.29 15.33
CA ASP A 63 -12.46 8.45 15.41
C ASP A 63 -12.96 8.84 14.00
N ASP A 64 -14.07 8.21 13.61
CA ASP A 64 -14.73 8.45 12.31
C ASP A 64 -15.54 9.77 12.28
N GLU A 65 -15.74 10.43 13.44
CA GLU A 65 -16.49 11.69 13.51
C GLU A 65 -15.62 12.88 13.10
N HIS A 66 -14.39 12.94 13.62
CA HIS A 66 -13.47 14.04 13.36
C HIS A 66 -12.52 13.77 12.20
N PHE A 67 -12.20 12.50 11.91
CA PHE A 67 -11.29 12.13 10.83
C PHE A 67 -12.03 11.41 9.70
N LYS A 68 -12.17 12.11 8.57
CA LYS A 68 -12.78 11.55 7.35
C LYS A 68 -11.71 11.20 6.33
N PHE A 69 -11.87 10.05 5.69
CA PHE A 69 -10.99 9.67 4.59
C PHE A 69 -11.18 10.61 3.39
N ASN A 70 -10.07 11.16 2.90
CA ASN A 70 -10.02 11.94 1.67
C ASN A 70 -9.21 11.19 0.61
N TYR A 71 -9.84 10.21 -0.03
CA TYR A 71 -9.20 9.43 -1.07
C TYR A 71 -9.11 10.21 -2.39
N PRO A 72 -8.01 10.07 -3.16
CA PRO A 72 -7.92 10.65 -4.49
C PRO A 72 -8.99 10.07 -5.42
N LYS A 73 -9.40 10.84 -6.44
CA LYS A 73 -10.49 10.47 -7.36
C LYS A 73 -10.36 9.06 -7.94
N THR A 74 -9.15 8.64 -8.28
CA THR A 74 -8.86 7.29 -8.80
C THR A 74 -9.25 6.19 -7.83
N VAL A 75 -8.97 6.37 -6.54
CA VAL A 75 -9.35 5.41 -5.49
C VAL A 75 -10.87 5.42 -5.28
N ASN A 76 -11.53 6.58 -5.34
CA ASN A 76 -12.99 6.66 -5.28
C ASN A 76 -13.67 5.95 -6.47
N ILE A 77 -13.11 6.07 -7.68
CA ILE A 77 -13.61 5.35 -8.88
C ILE A 77 -13.46 3.85 -8.70
N LEU A 78 -12.31 3.39 -8.22
CA LEU A 78 -12.01 1.97 -8.02
C LEU A 78 -12.88 1.35 -6.92
N LEU A 79 -13.25 2.14 -5.91
CA LEU A 79 -14.14 1.72 -4.82
C LEU A 79 -15.63 1.80 -5.18
N GLY A 80 -15.98 2.38 -6.33
CA GLY A 80 -17.35 2.55 -6.81
C GLY A 80 -18.12 3.68 -6.11
N ASP A 81 -19.09 4.27 -6.82
CA ASP A 81 -19.77 5.53 -6.44
C ASP A 81 -20.85 5.38 -5.33
N GLY A 82 -20.74 4.43 -4.39
CA GLY A 82 -21.86 4.30 -3.45
C GLY A 82 -21.83 3.41 -2.22
N SER A 83 -20.84 2.57 -1.95
CA SER A 83 -21.00 1.63 -0.82
C SER A 83 -19.84 1.64 0.16
N LEU A 84 -18.64 1.23 -0.25
CA LEU A 84 -17.62 0.82 0.73
C LEU A 84 -16.87 1.99 1.39
N THR A 85 -16.80 3.16 0.74
CA THR A 85 -16.15 4.38 1.29
C THR A 85 -17.04 5.21 2.21
N ARG A 86 -18.37 5.05 2.11
CA ARG A 86 -19.36 5.71 2.98
C ARG A 86 -19.79 4.82 4.14
N LEU A 87 -19.61 3.51 4.00
CA LEU A 87 -19.83 2.55 5.07
C LEU A 87 -18.76 2.75 6.14
N ASN A 88 -19.19 2.89 7.39
CA ASN A 88 -18.30 2.95 8.54
C ASN A 88 -17.32 1.75 8.45
N PRO A 89 -16.00 1.96 8.62
CA PRO A 89 -15.00 0.89 8.53
C PRO A 89 -15.34 -0.33 9.39
N LYS A 90 -16.03 -0.14 10.53
CA LYS A 90 -16.52 -1.21 11.41
C LYS A 90 -17.65 -2.02 10.78
N ILE A 91 -18.55 -1.36 10.05
CA ILE A 91 -19.63 -2.02 9.32
C ILE A 91 -19.05 -2.80 8.13
N LEU A 92 -18.15 -2.17 7.36
CA LEU A 92 -17.42 -2.85 6.28
C LEU A 92 -16.66 -4.07 6.81
N HIS A 93 -15.90 -3.92 7.90
CA HIS A 93 -15.21 -5.02 8.55
C HIS A 93 -16.19 -6.09 9.05
N ARG A 94 -17.35 -5.74 9.62
CA ARG A 94 -18.37 -6.70 10.04
C ARG A 94 -19.00 -7.46 8.87
N PHE A 95 -19.10 -6.87 7.68
CA PHE A 95 -19.61 -7.55 6.48
C PHE A 95 -18.55 -8.43 5.82
N ILE A 96 -17.29 -8.00 5.82
CA ILE A 96 -16.19 -8.72 5.17
C ILE A 96 -15.58 -9.80 6.09
N ALA A 97 -15.58 -9.59 7.41
CA ALA A 97 -14.95 -10.52 8.35
C ALA A 97 -15.59 -11.92 8.42
N PRO A 98 -16.91 -12.12 8.36
CA PRO A 98 -17.51 -13.46 8.47
C PRO A 98 -17.04 -14.46 7.40
N PRO A 99 -16.98 -14.12 6.09
CA PRO A 99 -16.44 -15.03 5.09
C PRO A 99 -14.91 -15.19 5.14
N ILE A 100 -14.18 -14.34 5.87
CA ILE A 100 -12.70 -14.43 6.02
C ILE A 100 -12.30 -15.15 7.32
N ASN A 101 -13.03 -14.94 8.41
CA ASN A 101 -12.72 -15.43 9.76
C ASN A 101 -13.52 -16.68 10.16
N GLY A 102 -14.45 -17.15 9.32
CA GLY A 102 -15.10 -18.43 9.53
C GLY A 102 -14.13 -19.58 9.22
N SER A 103 -14.10 -20.60 10.08
CA SER A 103 -13.23 -21.78 9.90
C SER A 103 -13.52 -22.57 8.62
N GLU A 104 -14.79 -22.58 8.18
CA GLU A 104 -15.25 -23.34 7.01
C GLU A 104 -14.90 -22.67 5.66
N PRO A 105 -15.13 -21.35 5.44
CA PRO A 105 -14.62 -20.66 4.26
C PRO A 105 -13.10 -20.68 4.16
N LEU A 106 -12.40 -20.50 5.28
CA LEU A 106 -10.94 -20.40 5.29
C LEU A 106 -10.27 -21.71 4.83
N SER A 107 -10.80 -22.87 5.24
CA SER A 107 -10.31 -24.18 4.77
C SER A 107 -10.42 -24.32 3.24
N ARG A 108 -11.56 -23.92 2.66
CA ARG A 108 -11.75 -23.99 1.20
C ARG A 108 -10.90 -22.98 0.44
N TYR A 109 -10.70 -21.78 0.99
CA TYR A 109 -9.81 -20.78 0.38
C TYR A 109 -8.36 -21.26 0.40
N VAL A 110 -7.90 -21.88 1.49
CA VAL A 110 -6.54 -22.41 1.59
C VAL A 110 -6.32 -23.52 0.56
N GLU A 111 -7.21 -24.50 0.47
CA GLU A 111 -7.12 -25.59 -0.52
C GLU A 111 -7.15 -25.06 -1.96
N PHE A 112 -8.02 -24.08 -2.23
CA PHE A 112 -8.12 -23.46 -3.55
C PHE A 112 -6.87 -22.66 -3.92
N ILE A 113 -6.34 -21.85 -2.99
CA ILE A 113 -5.12 -21.07 -3.19
C ILE A 113 -3.93 -22.00 -3.38
N GLU A 114 -3.82 -23.07 -2.59
CA GLU A 114 -2.76 -24.07 -2.73
C GLU A 114 -2.78 -24.69 -4.13
N LYS A 115 -3.95 -25.14 -4.59
CA LYS A 115 -4.11 -25.69 -5.94
C LYS A 115 -3.69 -24.70 -7.03
N LEU A 116 -4.14 -23.44 -6.93
CA LEU A 116 -3.76 -22.40 -7.89
C LEU A 116 -2.25 -22.15 -7.91
N ILE A 117 -1.61 -22.11 -6.74
CA ILE A 117 -0.16 -21.89 -6.63
C ILE A 117 0.59 -23.08 -7.24
N VAL A 118 0.18 -24.32 -6.96
CA VAL A 118 0.79 -25.53 -7.53
C VAL A 118 0.67 -25.51 -9.06
N GLU A 119 -0.53 -25.26 -9.60
CA GLU A 119 -0.74 -25.18 -11.05
C GLU A 119 0.11 -24.08 -11.70
N ALA A 120 0.16 -22.89 -11.11
CA ALA A 120 0.96 -21.78 -11.61
C ALA A 120 2.47 -22.08 -11.56
N LEU A 121 2.95 -22.72 -10.50
CA LEU A 121 4.37 -23.11 -10.37
C LEU A 121 4.75 -24.23 -11.35
N GLU A 122 3.86 -25.20 -11.59
CA GLU A 122 4.08 -26.22 -12.62
C GLU A 122 4.13 -25.61 -14.02
N GLU A 123 3.22 -24.70 -14.33
CA GLU A 123 3.19 -23.98 -15.60
C GLU A 123 4.47 -23.16 -15.77
N TRP A 124 4.91 -22.44 -14.73
CA TRP A 124 6.17 -21.71 -14.72
C TRP A 124 7.38 -22.63 -14.88
N SER A 125 7.38 -23.81 -14.25
CA SER A 125 8.47 -24.78 -14.43
C SER A 125 8.52 -25.33 -15.85
N LYS A 126 7.38 -25.48 -16.53
CA LYS A 126 7.28 -25.94 -17.92
C LYS A 126 7.64 -24.82 -18.91
N ALA A 127 7.30 -23.58 -18.59
CA ALA A 127 7.59 -22.39 -19.39
C ALA A 127 9.01 -21.86 -19.19
N SER A 128 9.69 -22.23 -18.09
CA SER A 128 11.10 -21.96 -17.91
C SER A 128 11.88 -22.70 -18.99
N PRO A 129 12.75 -22.03 -19.77
CA PRO A 129 13.53 -22.70 -20.79
C PRO A 129 14.35 -23.79 -20.12
N SER A 130 14.00 -25.05 -20.43
CA SER A 130 14.71 -26.25 -19.98
C SER A 130 16.21 -26.00 -19.99
N LYS A 131 16.90 -26.46 -18.94
CA LYS A 131 18.36 -26.29 -18.71
C LYS A 131 19.26 -26.35 -19.95
N SER A 132 18.84 -27.04 -21.02
CA SER A 132 19.51 -27.07 -22.33
C SER A 132 19.72 -25.69 -22.98
N LEU A 133 18.79 -24.73 -22.85
CA LEU A 133 18.92 -23.38 -23.43
C LEU A 133 19.84 -22.46 -22.61
N LEU A 134 19.91 -22.67 -21.29
CA LEU A 134 20.86 -21.95 -20.44
C LEU A 134 22.29 -22.48 -20.64
N MET A 135 22.46 -23.80 -20.81
CA MET A 135 23.79 -24.39 -21.10
C MET A 135 24.32 -24.00 -22.49
N SER A 136 23.45 -23.79 -23.49
CA SER A 136 23.89 -23.26 -24.80
C SER A 136 24.22 -21.76 -24.76
N SER A 137 23.50 -20.96 -23.98
CA SER A 137 23.80 -19.52 -23.79
C SER A 137 25.07 -19.24 -22.99
N LEU A 138 25.50 -20.19 -22.16
CA LEU A 138 26.71 -20.12 -21.32
C LEU A 138 27.94 -20.79 -21.96
N GLY A 139 27.82 -21.31 -23.19
CA GLY A 139 28.95 -21.84 -23.96
C GLY A 139 29.59 -23.11 -23.41
N LEU A 140 28.81 -23.98 -22.74
CA LEU A 140 29.32 -25.24 -22.16
C LEU A 140 29.04 -26.50 -23.02
N LEU A 141 28.80 -26.32 -24.32
CA LEU A 141 28.91 -27.35 -25.37
C LEU A 141 29.67 -26.79 -26.57
#